data_AF-A0A7X6FMS3-F1
#
_entry.id   AF-A0A7X6FMS3-F1
#
_cell.length_a   1.000
_cell.length_b   1.000
_cell.length_c   1.000
_cell.angle_alpha   90.00
_cell.angle_beta   90.00
_cell.angle_gamma   90.00
#
_symmetry.space_group_name_H-M   'P 1'
#
loop_
_entity.id
_entity.type
_entity.pdbx_description
1 polymer ?
#
loop_
_entity_poly.entity_id
_entity_poly.type
_entity_poly.pdbx_seq_one_letter_code
_entity_poly.pdbx_strand_id
1 'polypeptide(L)' 'MKGTFRFHEEFGLAVDLINKRRVDLAPLLTGTYPIEDAVAAFEIAGDRTQSMKVQLVF' A
#
# COMPACT_ATOMS: atom_id res chain seq x y z
N MET A 1 6.09 -26.52 -9.87
CA MET A 1 5.80 -25.07 -9.68
C MET A 1 5.28 -24.89 -8.26
N LYS A 2 5.73 -23.89 -7.49
CA LYS A 2 5.18 -23.58 -6.16
C LYS A 2 4.41 -22.27 -6.25
N GLY A 3 3.18 -22.23 -5.77
CA GLY A 3 2.37 -21.01 -5.64
C GLY A 3 2.61 -20.34 -4.29
N THR A 4 2.23 -19.06 -4.19
CA THR A 4 2.24 -18.28 -2.94
C THR A 4 0.86 -17.66 -2.72
N PHE A 5 0.40 -17.62 -1.47
CA PHE A 5 -0.87 -17.02 -1.09
C PHE A 5 -0.73 -16.28 0.25
N ARG A 6 -0.81 -14.95 0.19
CA ARG A 6 -0.75 -14.06 1.36
C ARG A 6 0.53 -14.31 2.19
N PHE A 7 0.43 -14.17 3.51
CA PHE A 7 1.50 -14.27 4.50
C PHE A 7 0.90 -14.61 5.87
N HIS A 8 1.73 -15.09 6.79
CA HIS A 8 1.39 -15.22 8.21
C HIS A 8 2.51 -14.66 9.09
N GLU A 9 3.61 -15.42 9.22
CA GLU A 9 4.76 -15.03 10.04
C GLU A 9 5.50 -13.82 9.46
N GLU A 10 5.42 -13.62 8.14
CA GLU A 10 6.12 -12.57 7.42
C GLU A 10 5.57 -11.16 7.72
N PHE A 11 4.38 -11.05 8.31
CA PHE A 11 3.82 -9.75 8.67
C PHE A 11 4.70 -9.01 9.68
N GLY A 12 5.13 -9.71 10.74
CA GLY A 12 6.00 -9.12 11.77
C GLY A 12 7.36 -8.70 11.20
N LEU A 13 7.92 -9.52 10.31
CA LEU A 13 9.16 -9.21 9.60
C LEU A 13 9.02 -7.94 8.74
N ALA A 14 7.92 -7.82 7.99
CA ALA A 14 7.68 -6.63 7.16
C ALA A 14 7.60 -5.35 8.00
N VAL A 15 6.90 -5.40 9.13
CA VAL A 15 6.81 -4.27 10.07
C VAL A 15 8.21 -3.87 10.60
N ASP A 16 9.03 -4.85 11.01
CA ASP A 16 10.39 -4.58 11.50
C ASP A 16 11.27 -3.92 10.43
N LEU A 17 11.21 -4.42 9.19
CA LEU A 17 11.97 -3.87 8.06
C LEU A 17 11.57 -2.42 7.74
N ILE A 18 10.26 -2.12 7.75
CA ILE A 18 9.73 -0.78 7.51
C ILE A 18 10.15 0.17 8.64
N ASN A 19 9.97 -0.23 9.90
CA ASN A 19 10.32 0.58 11.07
C ASN A 19 11.81 0.91 11.12
N LYS A 20 12.67 -0.04 10.75
CA LYS A 20 14.11 0.16 10.65
C LYS A 20 14.55 0.93 9.38
N ARG A 21 13.59 1.38 8.55
CA ARG A 21 13.83 1.98 7.23
C ARG A 21 14.79 1.16 6.35
N ARG A 22 14.78 -0.16 6.50
CA ARG A 22 15.53 -1.08 5.64
C ARG A 22 14.89 -1.23 4.27
N VAL A 23 13.60 -0.89 4.20
CA VAL A 23 12.82 -0.72 2.98
C VAL A 23 12.05 0.59 3.11
N ASP A 24 12.33 1.55 2.24
CA ASP A 24 11.54 2.78 2.16
C ASP A 24 10.37 2.58 1.19
N LEU A 25 9.16 2.58 1.72
CA LEU A 25 7.92 2.41 0.96
C LEU A 25 7.25 3.74 0.61
N ALA A 26 7.76 4.88 1.11
CA ALA A 26 7.16 6.18 0.85
C ALA A 26 7.01 6.49 -0.65
N PRO A 27 7.98 6.16 -1.54
CA PRO A 27 7.82 6.41 -2.98
C PRO A 27 6.69 5.59 -3.64
N LEU A 28 6.21 4.52 -2.99
CA LEU A 28 5.14 3.71 -3.52
C LEU A 28 3.76 4.35 -3.33
N LEU A 29 3.64 5.25 -2.35
CA LEU A 29 2.39 5.94 -2.01
C LEU A 29 2.18 7.11 -2.96
N THR A 30 1.30 6.92 -3.94
CA THR A 30 1.01 7.88 -5.00
C THR A 30 -0.19 8.79 -4.70
N GLY A 31 -0.98 8.49 -3.68
CA GLY A 31 -2.12 9.32 -3.29
C GLY A 31 -2.61 9.04 -1.87
N THR A 32 -3.03 10.10 -1.19
CA THR A 32 -3.62 10.05 0.16
C THR A 32 -4.90 10.86 0.13
N TYR A 33 -6.02 10.24 0.48
CA TYR A 33 -7.35 10.86 0.41
C TYR A 33 -8.09 10.69 1.73
N PRO A 34 -8.91 11.67 2.13
CA PRO A 34 -9.76 11.52 3.30
C PRO A 34 -10.85 10.45 3.06
N ILE A 35 -11.32 9.80 4.12
CA ILE A 35 -12.29 8.69 4.02
C ILE A 35 -13.60 9.12 3.34
N GLU A 36 -13.97 10.40 3.45
CA GLU A 36 -15.13 11.01 2.80
C GLU A 36 -15.06 10.92 1.27
N ASP A 37 -13.85 10.89 0.71
CA ASP A 37 -13.59 10.84 -0.73
C ASP A 37 -13.32 9.40 -1.23
N ALA A 38 -13.73 8.37 -0.47
CA ALA A 38 -13.39 6.98 -0.76
C ALA A 38 -13.69 6.56 -2.20
N VAL A 39 -14.84 6.96 -2.76
CA VAL A 39 -15.22 6.61 -4.14
C VAL A 39 -14.19 7.15 -5.14
N ALA A 40 -13.86 8.44 -5.08
CA ALA A 40 -12.87 9.06 -5.94
C ALA A 40 -11.47 8.45 -5.75
N ALA A 41 -11.11 8.12 -4.50
CA ALA A 41 -9.85 7.46 -4.19
C ALA A 41 -9.76 6.06 -4.85
N PHE A 42 -10.85 5.30 -4.91
CA PHE A 42 -10.91 4.02 -5.60
C PHE A 42 -10.82 4.17 -7.14
N GLU A 43 -11.48 5.18 -7.71
CA GLU A 43 -11.38 5.47 -9.15
C GLU A 43 -9.94 5.78 -9.55
N ILE A 44 -9.26 6.65 -8.80
CA ILE A 44 -7.85 6.99 -9.04
C ILE A 44 -6.92 5.80 -8.77
N ALA A 45 -7.19 4.98 -7.76
CA ALA A 45 -6.41 3.78 -7.47
C ALA A 45 -6.49 2.72 -8.59
N GLY A 46 -7.60 2.69 -9.34
CA GLY A 46 -7.78 1.80 -10.48
C GLY A 46 -6.96 2.21 -11.71
N ASP A 47 -6.64 3.50 -11.86
CA ASP A 47 -5.79 3.98 -12.95
C ASP A 47 -4.31 3.74 -12.68
N ARG A 48 -3.81 2.63 -13.21
CA ARG A 48 -2.40 2.20 -13.08
C ARG A 48 -1.40 3.07 -13.84
N THR A 49 -1.87 4.01 -14.68
CA THR A 49 -0.97 4.97 -15.35
C THR A 49 -0.61 6.14 -14.45
N GLN A 50 -1.43 6.41 -13.42
CA GLN A 50 -1.26 7.54 -12.50
C GLN A 50 -0.99 7.07 -11.06
N SER A 51 -1.42 5.87 -10.69
CA SER A 51 -1.41 5.39 -9.32
C SER A 51 -0.73 4.04 -9.16
N MET A 52 0.01 3.89 -8.05
CA MET A 52 0.58 2.61 -7.62
C MET A 52 0.02 2.14 -6.28
N LYS A 53 -0.03 3.02 -5.27
CA LYS A 53 -0.69 2.76 -4.00
C LYS A 53 -1.39 4.02 -3.51
N VAL A 54 -2.68 3.88 -3.22
CA VAL A 54 -3.50 4.93 -2.61
C VAL A 54 -3.85 4.53 -1.17
N GLN A 55 -3.88 5.52 -0.27
CA GLN A 55 -4.23 5.35 1.14
C GLN A 55 -5.41 6.26 1.52
N LEU A 56 -6.32 5.72 2.34
CA LEU A 56 -7.38 6.49 2.97
C LEU A 56 -6.92 6.92 4.37
N VAL A 57 -7.16 8.19 4.71
CA VAL A 57 -6.94 8.73 6.05
C VAL A 57 -8.26 8.90 6.78
N PHE A 58 -8.24 8.68 8.09
CA PHE A 58 -9.39 8.71 8.99
C PHE A 58 -9.16 9.77 10.08
#